data_AF-A0A7V0Z7I0-F1
#
_entry.id   AF-A0A7V0Z7I0-F1
#
_cell.length_a   1.000
_cell.length_b   1.000
_cell.length_c   1.000
_cell.angle_alpha   90.00
_cell.angle_beta   90.00
_cell.angle_gamma   90.00
#
_symmetry.space_group_name_H-M   'P 1'
#
loop_
_entity.id
_entity.type
_entity.pdbx_description
1 polymer ?
#
loop_
_entity_poly.entity_id
_entity_poly.type
_entity_poly.pdbx_seq_one_letter_code
_entity_poly.pdbx_strand_id
1 'polypeptide(L)'
;MEKRLDEIKELIKNSISFEIQGKYKDAIHLLEKAIKLNPKDGNLYNRLGDLYLKLNKTKEAIETYQAGIEAFRADNFLRNALALCKKILRYDHGNAEINFTIAQLLIDLDEKGDAAIYLFTYIERQMAQGNKKEVMKAMEILKNLKLSDSSVANKMAKIYDKVGEKKKAEEVKKETPEPAQEQIPETSISTVDLQPIIEEVKTESHSQKPIVNIESLDRLEKISDEIERVTVELRKAMRIDEVIVAIDKSLNIFSQQQKEAITLLHRSLNTDLVNLQKAISNLQESSKRNLEDVARIVTTLERSISEINKSQNLIVDEITKNLNSIGGQFESTTRKMLEDLRNLTSCYESASKDVCTKVDENRQITSSLLKVGGETKIGIQTINDSLLKFFLNQDIQIKKLNKFILIMSIMLGGITTLLLLILLLK
;
A
#
# COMPACT_ATOMS: atom_id res chain seq x y z
N MET A 1 27.94 17.85 13.21
CA MET A 1 26.68 17.36 12.61
C MET A 1 25.70 16.87 13.66
N GLU A 2 26.14 16.06 14.62
CA GLU A 2 25.30 15.48 15.69
C GLU A 2 24.51 16.52 16.51
N LYS A 3 25.18 17.56 17.04
CA LYS A 3 24.51 18.67 17.76
C LYS A 3 23.41 19.38 16.96
N ARG A 4 23.57 19.50 15.65
CA ARG A 4 22.58 20.15 14.75
C ARG A 4 21.37 19.25 14.53
N LEU A 5 21.58 17.94 14.48
CA LEU A 5 20.50 16.95 14.35
C LEU A 5 19.65 16.88 15.64
N ASP A 6 20.29 16.94 16.80
CA ASP A 6 19.59 16.95 18.09
C ASP A 6 18.80 18.24 18.29
N GLU A 7 19.35 19.38 17.88
CA GLU A 7 18.63 20.66 17.86
C GLU A 7 17.38 20.60 16.96
N ILE A 8 17.49 20.04 15.75
CA ILE A 8 16.34 19.86 14.84
C ILE A 8 15.28 18.96 15.48
N LYS A 9 15.68 17.82 16.06
CA LYS A 9 14.74 16.91 16.73
C LYS A 9 14.00 17.59 17.87
N GLU A 10 14.69 18.38 18.66
CA GLU A 10 14.09 19.13 19.77
C GLU A 10 13.13 20.21 19.28
N LEU A 11 13.48 20.94 18.21
CA LEU A 11 12.58 21.90 17.58
C LEU A 11 11.30 21.24 17.05
N ILE A 12 11.42 20.07 16.39
CA ILE A 12 10.27 19.31 15.89
C ILE A 12 9.40 18.85 17.05
N LYS A 13 9.99 18.26 18.09
CA LYS A 13 9.27 17.77 19.29
C LYS A 13 8.49 18.89 19.97
N ASN A 14 9.13 20.05 20.18
CA ASN A 14 8.49 21.21 20.80
C ASN A 14 7.39 21.79 19.91
N SER A 15 7.58 21.79 18.59
CA SER A 15 6.53 22.18 17.66
C SER A 15 5.30 21.25 17.71
N ILE A 16 5.50 19.94 17.90
CA ILE A 16 4.41 18.97 18.10
C ILE A 16 3.66 19.26 19.40
N SER A 17 4.37 19.55 20.49
CA SER A 17 3.74 19.93 21.75
C SER A 17 2.88 21.19 21.62
N PHE A 18 3.38 22.24 20.95
CA PHE A 18 2.59 23.46 20.71
C PHE A 18 1.40 23.23 19.78
N GLU A 19 1.53 22.36 18.78
CA GLU A 19 0.40 21.97 17.92
C GLU A 19 -0.73 21.30 18.71
N ILE A 20 -0.39 20.37 19.61
CA ILE A 20 -1.37 19.68 20.46
C ILE A 20 -2.06 20.67 21.42
N GLN A 21 -1.34 21.68 21.88
CA GLN A 21 -1.90 22.77 22.70
C GLN A 21 -2.74 23.79 21.91
N GLY A 22 -2.87 23.64 20.58
CA GLY A 22 -3.56 24.59 19.70
C GLY A 22 -2.79 25.89 19.45
N LYS A 23 -1.53 25.99 19.91
CA LYS A 23 -0.66 27.17 19.72
C LYS A 23 0.04 27.09 18.35
N TYR A 24 -0.75 27.18 17.29
CA TYR A 24 -0.25 26.96 15.93
C TYR A 24 0.82 27.96 15.49
N LYS A 25 0.75 29.23 15.93
CA LYS A 25 1.77 30.26 15.61
C LYS A 25 3.14 29.91 16.18
N ASP A 26 3.19 29.44 17.42
CA ASP A 26 4.44 29.03 18.08
C ASP A 26 5.00 27.76 17.42
N ALA A 27 4.13 26.81 17.08
CA ALA A 27 4.51 25.59 16.37
C ALA A 27 5.09 25.88 14.97
N ILE A 28 4.51 26.86 14.24
CA ILE A 28 5.01 27.36 12.95
C ILE A 28 6.40 27.95 13.11
N HIS A 29 6.61 28.86 14.08
CA HIS A 29 7.92 29.49 14.32
C HIS A 29 9.03 28.46 14.56
N LEU A 30 8.72 27.40 15.31
CA LEU A 30 9.68 26.31 15.53
C LEU A 30 9.96 25.49 14.27
N LEU A 31 8.95 25.23 13.43
CA LEU A 31 9.15 24.53 12.15
C LEU A 31 9.94 25.38 11.16
N GLU A 32 9.70 26.68 11.08
CA GLU A 32 10.50 27.59 10.24
C GLU A 32 11.98 27.58 10.65
N LYS A 33 12.28 27.53 11.95
CA LYS A 33 13.65 27.32 12.45
C LYS A 33 14.21 25.96 12.05
N ALA A 34 13.42 24.89 12.19
CA ALA A 34 13.85 23.55 11.78
C ALA A 34 14.16 23.47 10.28
N ILE A 35 13.36 24.11 9.44
CA ILE A 35 13.56 24.19 7.97
C ILE A 35 14.85 24.94 7.63
N LYS A 36 15.14 26.06 8.31
CA LYS A 36 16.42 26.78 8.12
C LYS A 36 17.62 25.90 8.45
N LEU A 37 17.49 25.02 9.44
CA LEU A 37 18.55 24.08 9.81
C LEU A 37 18.62 22.87 8.88
N ASN A 38 17.51 22.41 8.31
CA ASN A 38 17.46 21.32 7.34
C ASN A 38 16.45 21.58 6.22
N PRO A 39 16.84 22.33 5.16
CA PRO A 39 15.92 22.72 4.10
C PRO A 39 15.54 21.58 3.15
N LYS A 40 16.17 20.40 3.27
CA LYS A 40 15.91 19.22 2.42
C LYS A 40 14.84 18.28 2.98
N ASP A 41 14.47 18.43 4.25
CA ASP A 41 13.47 17.55 4.86
C ASP A 41 12.05 17.97 4.47
N GLY A 42 11.52 17.30 3.44
CA GLY A 42 10.15 17.49 2.95
C GLY A 42 9.06 17.32 4.02
N ASN A 43 9.32 16.55 5.09
CA ASN A 43 8.33 16.36 6.15
C ASN A 43 8.11 17.64 6.97
N LEU A 44 9.14 18.48 7.10
CA LEU A 44 9.01 19.77 7.79
C LEU A 44 8.07 20.70 7.05
N TYR A 45 8.18 20.77 5.72
CA TYR A 45 7.27 21.54 4.88
C TYR A 45 5.86 20.97 4.88
N ASN A 46 5.71 19.64 4.82
CA ASN A 46 4.40 19.00 4.93
C ASN A 46 3.69 19.41 6.24
N ARG A 47 4.41 19.31 7.36
CA ARG A 47 3.84 19.66 8.66
C ARG A 47 3.58 21.16 8.80
N LEU A 48 4.47 22.02 8.27
CA LEU A 48 4.27 23.47 8.27
C LEU A 48 3.03 23.86 7.44
N GLY A 49 2.84 23.26 6.27
CA GLY A 49 1.65 23.46 5.44
C GLY A 49 0.36 23.05 6.17
N ASP A 50 0.37 21.89 6.86
CA ASP A 50 -0.78 21.44 7.66
C ASP A 50 -1.13 22.44 8.77
N LEU A 51 -0.12 23.08 9.40
CA LEU A 51 -0.35 24.12 10.40
C LEU A 51 -0.89 25.42 9.80
N TYR A 52 -0.44 25.82 8.60
CA TYR A 52 -1.03 26.97 7.91
C TYR A 52 -2.49 26.72 7.53
N LEU A 53 -2.85 25.50 7.11
CA LEU A 53 -4.26 25.14 6.89
C LEU A 53 -5.10 25.25 8.17
N LYS A 54 -4.57 24.83 9.33
CA LYS A 54 -5.25 25.01 10.63
C LYS A 54 -5.49 26.47 11.00
N LEU A 55 -4.71 27.39 10.44
CA LEU A 55 -4.88 28.83 10.56
C LEU A 55 -5.70 29.46 9.43
N ASN A 56 -6.33 28.65 8.55
CA ASN A 56 -7.03 29.09 7.33
C ASN A 56 -6.14 29.90 6.37
N LYS A 57 -4.82 29.71 6.43
CA LYS A 57 -3.81 30.33 5.56
C LYS A 57 -3.54 29.42 4.36
N THR A 58 -4.55 29.24 3.52
CA THR A 58 -4.50 28.27 2.42
C THR A 58 -3.43 28.59 1.38
N LYS A 59 -3.18 29.88 1.09
CA LYS A 59 -2.15 30.28 0.12
C LYS A 59 -0.76 29.93 0.62
N GLU A 60 -0.44 30.30 1.85
CA GLU A 60 0.83 29.99 2.49
C GLU A 60 1.04 28.47 2.64
N ALA A 61 -0.03 27.71 2.89
CA ALA A 61 0.04 26.26 2.91
C ALA A 61 0.42 25.67 1.55
N ILE A 62 -0.20 26.14 0.47
CA ILE A 62 0.11 25.70 -0.91
C ILE A 62 1.56 26.01 -1.26
N GLU A 63 2.03 27.24 -1.01
CA GLU A 63 3.42 27.65 -1.24
C GLU A 63 4.40 26.77 -0.43
N THR A 64 4.05 26.48 0.83
CA THR A 64 4.86 25.61 1.69
C THR A 64 4.90 24.17 1.17
N TYR A 65 3.77 23.62 0.72
CA TYR A 65 3.75 22.28 0.13
C TYR A 65 4.54 22.21 -1.18
N GLN A 66 4.53 23.26 -2.00
CA GLN A 66 5.36 23.34 -3.20
C GLN A 66 6.85 23.26 -2.87
N ALA A 67 7.31 23.99 -1.84
CA ALA A 67 8.68 23.85 -1.36
C ALA A 67 8.97 22.42 -0.84
N GLY A 68 7.99 21.79 -0.17
CA GLY A 68 8.10 20.40 0.27
C GLY A 68 8.18 19.38 -0.87
N ILE A 69 7.51 19.63 -1.99
CA ILE A 69 7.58 18.77 -3.20
C ILE A 69 9.00 18.77 -3.75
N GLU A 70 9.62 19.94 -3.87
CA GLU A 70 11.00 20.07 -4.35
C GLU A 70 12.00 19.41 -3.39
N ALA A 71 11.79 19.55 -2.08
CA ALA A 71 12.60 18.88 -1.06
C ALA A 71 12.50 17.34 -1.17
N PHE A 72 11.28 16.79 -1.30
CA PHE A 72 11.10 15.34 -1.48
C PHE A 72 11.65 14.83 -2.82
N ARG A 73 11.55 15.61 -3.90
CA ARG A 73 12.14 15.27 -5.20
C ARG A 73 13.66 15.20 -5.12
N ALA A 74 14.29 16.17 -4.45
CA ALA A 74 15.73 16.20 -4.28
C ALA A 74 16.28 14.96 -3.56
N ASP A 75 15.51 14.42 -2.60
CA ASP A 75 15.86 13.21 -1.84
C ASP A 75 15.23 11.93 -2.44
N ASN A 76 14.66 12.00 -3.66
CA ASN A 76 14.03 10.89 -4.38
C ASN A 76 12.83 10.21 -3.67
N PHE A 77 12.14 10.92 -2.79
CA PHE A 77 10.90 10.49 -2.14
C PHE A 77 9.67 10.81 -2.99
N LEU A 78 9.60 10.24 -4.19
CA LEU A 78 8.60 10.57 -5.21
C LEU A 78 7.14 10.37 -4.74
N ARG A 79 6.86 9.30 -3.98
CA ARG A 79 5.50 9.06 -3.43
C ARG A 79 5.08 10.11 -2.41
N ASN A 80 6.02 10.66 -1.63
CA ASN A 80 5.76 11.73 -0.66
C ASN A 80 5.50 13.05 -1.37
N ALA A 81 6.29 13.36 -2.41
CA ALA A 81 6.05 14.50 -3.29
C ALA A 81 4.66 14.41 -3.93
N LEU A 82 4.28 13.24 -4.45
CA LEU A 82 2.96 12.99 -5.04
C LEU A 82 1.82 13.22 -4.02
N ALA A 83 2.01 12.80 -2.77
CA ALA A 83 1.04 13.05 -1.70
C ALA A 83 0.84 14.55 -1.44
N LEU A 84 1.93 15.34 -1.43
CA LEU A 84 1.84 16.80 -1.30
C LEU A 84 1.14 17.44 -2.51
N CYS A 85 1.42 17.01 -3.73
CA CYS A 85 0.71 17.50 -4.91
C CYS A 85 -0.80 17.23 -4.81
N LYS A 86 -1.19 16.02 -4.37
CA LYS A 86 -2.60 15.67 -4.14
C LYS A 86 -3.23 16.51 -3.03
N LYS A 87 -2.48 16.87 -1.98
CA LYS A 87 -2.95 17.82 -0.95
C LYS A 87 -3.23 19.20 -1.57
N ILE A 88 -2.33 19.72 -2.40
CA ILE A 88 -2.53 21.02 -3.07
C ILE A 88 -3.79 20.99 -3.94
N LEU A 89 -3.99 19.94 -4.75
CA LEU A 89 -5.17 19.85 -5.62
C LEU A 89 -6.51 19.81 -4.87
N ARG A 90 -6.55 19.42 -3.59
CA ARG A 90 -7.78 19.49 -2.78
C ARG A 90 -8.20 20.92 -2.45
N TYR A 91 -7.25 21.85 -2.43
CA TYR A 91 -7.50 23.26 -2.09
C TYR A 91 -7.42 24.17 -3.32
N ASP A 92 -6.63 23.78 -4.32
CA ASP A 92 -6.52 24.42 -5.62
C ASP A 92 -6.71 23.38 -6.72
N HIS A 93 -7.97 22.99 -6.92
CA HIS A 93 -8.35 22.03 -7.97
C HIS A 93 -7.92 22.53 -9.34
N GLY A 94 -7.84 23.85 -9.55
CA GLY A 94 -7.54 24.55 -10.80
C GLY A 94 -6.05 24.63 -11.17
N ASN A 95 -5.15 24.18 -10.29
CA ASN A 95 -3.71 24.29 -10.53
C ASN A 95 -3.20 23.40 -11.68
N ALA A 96 -2.97 23.99 -12.85
CA ALA A 96 -2.45 23.25 -14.00
C ALA A 96 -1.01 22.77 -13.76
N GLU A 97 -0.14 23.59 -13.16
CA GLU A 97 1.27 23.27 -12.95
C GLU A 97 1.46 22.06 -12.01
N ILE A 98 0.62 21.95 -10.97
CA ILE A 98 0.63 20.78 -10.09
C ILE A 98 0.17 19.52 -10.82
N ASN A 99 -0.80 19.59 -11.74
CA ASN A 99 -1.18 18.44 -12.57
C ASN A 99 0.00 17.97 -13.43
N PHE A 100 0.76 18.90 -14.01
CA PHE A 100 1.96 18.56 -14.76
C PHE A 100 3.05 17.93 -13.88
N THR A 101 3.23 18.46 -12.66
CA THR A 101 4.18 17.94 -11.68
C THR A 101 3.81 16.50 -11.26
N ILE A 102 2.52 16.24 -11.01
CA ILE A 102 2.01 14.90 -10.72
C ILE A 102 2.31 13.94 -11.86
N ALA A 103 2.03 14.35 -13.10
CA ALA A 103 2.33 13.52 -14.26
C ALA A 103 3.81 13.14 -14.35
N GLN A 104 4.72 14.10 -14.16
CA GLN A 104 6.16 13.82 -14.13
C GLN A 104 6.53 12.82 -13.04
N LEU A 105 6.03 13.02 -11.81
CA LEU A 105 6.29 12.10 -10.70
C LEU A 105 5.77 10.68 -10.97
N LEU A 106 4.62 10.55 -11.62
CA LEU A 106 4.05 9.25 -12.00
C LEU A 106 4.85 8.58 -13.11
N ILE A 107 5.40 9.34 -14.06
CA ILE A 107 6.32 8.83 -15.08
C ILE A 107 7.59 8.30 -14.41
N ASP A 108 8.15 9.03 -13.45
CA ASP A 108 9.34 8.62 -12.68
C ASP A 108 9.07 7.35 -11.84
N LEU A 109 7.81 7.11 -11.45
CA LEU A 109 7.34 5.91 -10.76
C LEU A 109 6.94 4.76 -11.69
N ASP A 110 7.07 4.94 -13.02
CA ASP A 110 6.62 4.01 -14.07
C ASP A 110 5.09 3.75 -14.12
N GLU A 111 4.29 4.64 -13.49
CA GLU A 111 2.83 4.62 -13.47
C GLU A 111 2.25 5.41 -14.69
N LYS A 112 2.62 4.98 -15.90
CA LYS A 112 2.38 5.73 -17.16
C LYS A 112 0.91 5.97 -17.50
N GLY A 113 0.02 5.02 -17.17
CA GLY A 113 -1.41 5.14 -17.41
C GLY A 113 -2.03 6.29 -16.63
N ASP A 114 -1.71 6.37 -15.33
CA ASP A 114 -2.17 7.44 -14.46
C ASP A 114 -1.56 8.78 -14.85
N ALA A 115 -0.27 8.80 -15.23
CA ALA A 115 0.39 10.00 -15.73
C ALA A 115 -0.36 10.62 -16.93
N ALA A 116 -0.89 9.79 -17.83
CA ALA A 116 -1.64 10.27 -18.99
C ALA A 116 -2.90 11.05 -18.59
N ILE A 117 -3.61 10.62 -17.54
CA ILE A 117 -4.81 11.29 -17.03
C ILE A 117 -4.46 12.73 -16.62
N TYR A 118 -3.42 12.90 -15.81
CA TYR A 118 -2.98 14.21 -15.35
C TYR A 118 -2.40 15.09 -16.48
N LEU A 119 -1.73 14.49 -17.47
CA LEU A 119 -1.28 15.21 -18.67
C LEU A 119 -2.46 15.71 -19.51
N PHE A 120 -3.53 14.93 -19.67
CA PHE A 120 -4.73 15.39 -20.37
C PHE A 120 -5.39 16.54 -19.63
N THR A 121 -5.53 16.45 -18.30
CA THR A 121 -6.07 17.56 -17.49
C THR A 121 -5.21 18.82 -17.62
N TYR A 122 -3.88 18.68 -17.64
CA TYR A 122 -2.97 19.80 -17.88
C TYR A 122 -3.18 20.40 -19.28
N ILE A 123 -3.25 19.57 -20.32
CA ILE A 123 -3.46 20.00 -21.71
C ILE A 123 -4.78 20.75 -21.85
N GLU A 124 -5.88 20.24 -21.31
CA GLU A 124 -7.19 20.90 -21.39
C GLU A 124 -7.16 22.30 -20.77
N ARG A 125 -6.43 22.48 -19.67
CA ARG A 125 -6.27 23.79 -19.02
C ARG A 125 -5.39 24.74 -19.84
N GLN A 126 -4.28 24.25 -20.37
CA GLN A 126 -3.42 25.06 -21.22
C GLN A 126 -4.10 25.44 -22.54
N MET A 127 -4.95 24.56 -23.08
CA MET A 127 -5.83 24.85 -24.22
C MET A 127 -6.82 25.97 -23.89
N ALA A 128 -7.48 25.90 -22.72
CA ALA A 128 -8.39 26.95 -22.27
C ALA A 128 -7.70 28.31 -22.07
N GLN A 129 -6.41 28.30 -21.70
CA GLN A 129 -5.57 29.49 -21.56
C GLN A 129 -4.94 29.96 -22.89
N GLY A 130 -5.12 29.22 -23.99
CA GLY A 130 -4.53 29.55 -25.29
C GLY A 130 -3.02 29.28 -25.39
N ASN A 131 -2.43 28.58 -24.42
CA ASN A 131 -0.99 28.31 -24.34
C ASN A 131 -0.58 27.13 -25.24
N LYS A 132 -0.64 27.33 -26.56
CA LYS A 132 -0.33 26.29 -27.57
C LYS A 132 1.04 25.63 -27.35
N LYS A 133 2.05 26.38 -26.89
CA LYS A 133 3.41 25.86 -26.66
C LYS A 133 3.45 24.75 -25.60
N GLU A 134 2.80 24.97 -24.45
CA GLU A 134 2.79 23.98 -23.36
C GLU A 134 1.91 22.78 -23.70
N VAL A 135 0.83 22.98 -24.47
CA VAL A 135 0.03 21.87 -25.02
C VAL A 135 0.89 20.96 -25.88
N MET A 136 1.68 21.52 -26.79
CA MET A 136 2.55 20.73 -27.67
C MET A 136 3.62 19.96 -26.90
N LYS A 137 4.20 20.57 -25.87
CA LYS A 137 5.17 19.92 -24.98
C LYS A 137 4.56 18.73 -24.23
N ALA A 138 3.38 18.89 -23.65
CA ALA A 138 2.70 17.80 -22.95
C ALA A 138 2.26 16.67 -23.90
N MET A 139 1.86 17.02 -25.12
CA MET A 139 1.52 16.06 -26.18
C MET A 139 2.72 15.25 -26.65
N GLU A 140 3.92 15.85 -26.70
CA GLU A 140 5.16 15.14 -27.00
C GLU A 140 5.53 14.15 -25.90
N ILE A 141 5.38 14.55 -24.62
CA ILE A 141 5.56 13.65 -23.48
C ILE A 141 4.59 12.47 -23.60
N LEU A 142 3.30 12.70 -23.84
CA LEU A 142 2.31 11.64 -24.04
C LEU A 142 2.69 10.67 -25.16
N LYS A 143 3.18 11.17 -26.30
CA LYS A 143 3.64 10.31 -27.41
C LYS A 143 4.80 9.41 -26.97
N ASN A 144 5.74 9.96 -26.22
CA ASN A 144 6.93 9.24 -25.76
C ASN A 144 6.62 8.17 -24.70
N LEU A 145 5.48 8.24 -24.01
CA LEU A 145 5.06 7.19 -23.07
C LEU A 145 4.71 5.86 -23.73
N LYS A 146 4.51 5.83 -25.06
CA LYS A 146 4.19 4.62 -25.86
C LYS A 146 3.07 3.77 -25.22
N LEU A 147 1.99 4.43 -24.83
CA LEU A 147 0.82 3.76 -24.27
C LEU A 147 0.10 2.99 -25.38
N SER A 148 -0.12 1.69 -25.19
CA SER A 148 -0.81 0.81 -26.16
C SER A 148 -2.33 1.00 -26.21
N ASP A 149 -2.86 2.06 -25.58
CA ASP A 149 -4.30 2.31 -25.44
C ASP A 149 -4.83 3.14 -26.62
N SER A 150 -5.72 2.54 -27.40
CA SER A 150 -6.40 3.18 -28.54
C SER A 150 -7.25 4.40 -28.11
N SER A 151 -7.73 4.43 -26.87
CA SER A 151 -8.46 5.57 -26.30
C SER A 151 -7.57 6.80 -26.13
N VAL A 152 -6.33 6.61 -25.66
CA VAL A 152 -5.33 7.67 -25.49
C VAL A 152 -4.94 8.25 -26.86
N ALA A 153 -4.67 7.39 -27.84
CA ALA A 153 -4.35 7.80 -29.21
C ALA A 153 -5.50 8.62 -29.85
N ASN A 154 -6.75 8.18 -29.68
CA ASN A 154 -7.92 8.90 -30.16
C ASN A 154 -8.09 10.28 -29.50
N LYS A 155 -7.86 10.38 -28.19
CA LYS A 155 -7.87 11.68 -27.48
C LYS A 155 -6.75 12.59 -27.98
N MET A 156 -5.55 12.06 -28.19
CA MET A 156 -4.42 12.82 -28.72
C MET A 156 -4.71 13.36 -30.12
N ALA A 157 -5.26 12.54 -31.02
CA ALA A 157 -5.60 12.98 -32.37
C ALA A 157 -6.63 14.13 -32.36
N LYS A 158 -7.67 14.03 -31.51
CA LYS A 158 -8.66 15.10 -31.32
C LYS A 158 -8.03 16.40 -30.82
N ILE A 159 -7.04 16.32 -29.93
CA ILE A 159 -6.33 17.50 -29.43
C ILE A 159 -5.47 18.14 -30.53
N TYR A 160 -4.71 17.34 -31.31
CA TYR A 160 -3.95 17.86 -32.44
C TYR A 160 -4.83 18.55 -33.49
N ASP A 161 -6.00 17.99 -33.79
CA ASP A 161 -6.99 18.61 -34.68
C ASP A 161 -7.46 19.98 -34.15
N LYS A 162 -7.78 20.07 -32.85
CA LYS A 162 -8.18 21.33 -32.19
C LYS A 162 -7.07 22.38 -32.17
N VAL A 163 -5.81 21.96 -32.08
CA VAL A 163 -4.63 22.83 -32.07
C VAL A 163 -4.19 23.26 -33.49
N GLY A 164 -4.83 22.71 -34.52
CA GLY A 164 -4.55 22.99 -35.94
C GLY A 164 -3.40 22.17 -36.54
N GLU A 165 -2.91 21.15 -35.84
CA GLU A 165 -1.79 20.30 -36.24
C GLU A 165 -2.28 19.02 -36.95
N LYS A 166 -3.02 19.18 -38.05
CA LYS A 166 -3.69 18.07 -38.78
C LYS A 166 -2.72 16.95 -39.21
N LYS A 167 -1.50 17.30 -39.63
CA LYS A 167 -0.47 16.32 -40.03
C LYS A 167 -0.11 15.38 -38.87
N LYS A 168 0.05 15.92 -37.65
CA LYS A 168 0.36 15.13 -36.45
C LYS A 168 -0.83 14.30 -35.98
N ALA A 169 -2.06 14.78 -36.18
CA ALA A 169 -3.27 14.01 -35.92
C ALA A 169 -3.37 12.77 -36.82
N GLU A 170 -3.02 12.92 -38.10
CA GLU A 170 -2.99 11.80 -39.06
C GLU A 170 -1.87 10.79 -38.77
N GLU A 171 -0.69 11.25 -38.34
CA GLU A 171 0.41 10.38 -37.92
C GLU A 171 0.02 9.50 -36.72
N VAL A 172 -0.59 10.08 -35.68
CA VAL A 172 -1.04 9.31 -34.51
C VAL A 172 -2.12 8.28 -34.87
N LYS A 173 -3.02 8.60 -35.80
CA LYS A 173 -4.05 7.66 -36.29
C LYS A 173 -3.45 6.51 -37.10
N LYS A 174 -2.36 6.74 -37.85
CA LYS A 174 -1.68 5.70 -38.65
C LYS A 174 -0.84 4.74 -37.81
N GLU A 175 -0.33 5.19 -36.66
CA GLU A 175 0.47 4.37 -35.73
C GLU A 175 -0.39 3.38 -34.90
N THR A 176 -1.72 3.52 -34.90
CA THR A 176 -2.67 2.63 -34.22
C THR A 176 -3.58 1.90 -35.21
N PRO A 177 -3.62 0.55 -35.24
CA PRO A 177 -4.63 -0.17 -36.01
C PRO A 177 -6.03 0.19 -35.52
N GLU A 178 -6.93 0.58 -36.41
CA GLU A 178 -8.35 0.71 -36.07
C GLU A 178 -8.85 -0.63 -35.51
N PRO A 179 -9.60 -0.66 -34.40
CA PRO A 179 -10.46 -1.81 -34.13
C PRO A 179 -11.44 -1.92 -35.31
N ALA A 180 -11.54 -3.13 -35.88
CA ALA A 180 -12.42 -3.43 -36.99
C ALA A 180 -13.81 -2.82 -36.74
N GLN A 181 -14.24 -1.94 -37.65
CA GLN A 181 -15.59 -1.42 -37.67
C GLN A 181 -16.52 -2.63 -37.80
N GLU A 182 -17.36 -2.89 -36.79
CA GLU A 182 -18.55 -3.71 -36.95
C GLU A 182 -19.43 -3.00 -37.99
N GLN A 183 -19.30 -3.44 -39.24
CA GLN A 183 -20.28 -3.18 -40.28
C GLN A 183 -21.57 -3.83 -39.82
N ILE A 184 -22.54 -3.01 -39.43
CA ILE A 184 -23.94 -3.41 -39.38
C ILE A 184 -24.34 -3.67 -40.85
N PRO A 185 -24.66 -4.90 -41.27
CA PRO A 185 -25.21 -5.13 -42.59
C PRO A 185 -26.65 -4.62 -42.60
N GLU A 186 -26.91 -3.60 -43.41
CA GLU A 186 -28.25 -3.30 -43.87
C GLU A 186 -28.80 -4.52 -44.61
N THR A 187 -29.75 -5.21 -43.99
CA THR A 187 -30.62 -6.15 -44.71
C THR A 187 -32.07 -5.93 -44.30
N SER A 188 -32.78 -5.28 -45.22
CA SER A 188 -34.14 -5.60 -45.66
C SER A 188 -35.20 -5.96 -44.60
N ILE A 189 -36.11 -5.01 -44.44
CA ILE A 189 -37.47 -5.12 -43.92
C ILE A 189 -38.14 -6.43 -44.36
N SER A 190 -38.69 -7.19 -43.41
CA SER A 190 -39.87 -8.02 -43.62
C SER A 190 -40.70 -8.08 -42.33
N THR A 191 -41.97 -7.76 -42.54
CA THR A 191 -43.10 -7.60 -41.63
C THR A 191 -43.41 -8.85 -40.80
N VAL A 192 -43.64 -8.72 -39.48
CA VAL A 192 -44.64 -9.51 -38.75
C VAL A 192 -45.24 -8.71 -37.58
N ASP A 193 -46.54 -8.43 -37.75
CA ASP A 193 -47.67 -8.37 -36.82
C ASP A 193 -47.51 -8.05 -35.32
N LEU A 194 -48.32 -7.08 -34.87
CA LEU A 194 -48.63 -6.75 -33.47
C LEU A 194 -50.00 -7.33 -33.13
N GLN A 195 -50.11 -8.10 -32.03
CA GLN A 195 -51.17 -8.03 -30.97
C GLN A 195 -51.19 -9.30 -30.08
N PRO A 196 -51.91 -9.33 -28.92
CA PRO A 196 -51.35 -8.99 -27.61
C PRO A 196 -51.45 -10.17 -26.62
N ILE A 197 -50.63 -10.20 -25.56
CA ILE A 197 -50.92 -11.07 -24.41
C ILE A 197 -50.79 -10.25 -23.13
N ILE A 198 -51.97 -9.93 -22.60
CA ILE A 198 -52.23 -9.64 -21.19
C ILE A 198 -52.33 -11.01 -20.52
N GLU A 199 -51.56 -11.26 -19.46
CA GLU A 199 -52.10 -11.84 -18.21
C GLU A 199 -51.07 -11.92 -17.07
N GLU A 200 -51.60 -11.55 -15.90
CA GLU A 200 -51.26 -11.97 -14.54
C GLU A 200 -49.96 -11.52 -13.86
N VAL A 201 -50.13 -10.40 -13.17
CA VAL A 201 -49.60 -10.09 -11.83
C VAL A 201 -49.67 -11.30 -10.90
N LYS A 202 -48.52 -11.76 -10.39
CA LYS A 202 -48.40 -12.25 -9.01
C LYS A 202 -47.23 -11.57 -8.31
N THR A 203 -47.61 -10.77 -7.33
CA THR A 203 -46.82 -10.13 -6.31
C THR A 203 -46.10 -11.14 -5.43
N GLU A 204 -44.79 -10.98 -5.26
CA GLU A 204 -44.15 -11.15 -3.95
C GLU A 204 -43.20 -9.98 -3.71
N SER A 205 -43.62 -9.14 -2.79
CA SER A 205 -42.88 -8.04 -2.19
C SER A 205 -41.78 -8.63 -1.30
N HIS A 206 -40.55 -8.14 -1.40
CA HIS A 206 -39.68 -7.91 -0.24
C HIS A 206 -38.75 -6.73 -0.56
N SER A 207 -39.19 -5.59 -0.04
CA SER A 207 -38.56 -4.28 0.13
C SER A 207 -37.02 -4.21 0.07
N GLN A 208 -36.50 -3.47 -0.92
CA GLN A 208 -35.38 -2.55 -0.73
C GLN A 208 -35.76 -1.18 -1.31
N LYS A 209 -35.69 -0.14 -0.47
CA LYS A 209 -36.05 1.25 -0.81
C LYS A 209 -35.24 1.73 -2.03
N PRO A 210 -35.88 2.23 -3.10
CA PRO A 210 -35.20 3.05 -4.08
C PRO A 210 -34.92 4.41 -3.43
N ILE A 211 -33.63 4.78 -3.31
CA ILE A 211 -33.23 6.14 -2.93
C ILE A 211 -33.29 7.00 -4.19
N VAL A 212 -34.50 7.21 -4.72
CA VAL A 212 -34.85 8.40 -5.48
C VAL A 212 -36.21 8.80 -4.95
N ASN A 213 -36.26 9.97 -4.32
CA ASN A 213 -37.41 10.46 -3.60
C ASN A 213 -38.56 10.79 -4.58
N ILE A 214 -39.42 9.81 -4.90
CA ILE A 214 -40.63 9.94 -5.73
C ILE A 214 -41.56 11.05 -5.19
N GLU A 215 -41.43 11.38 -3.91
CA GLU A 215 -42.14 12.48 -3.24
C GLU A 215 -41.78 13.88 -3.79
N SER A 216 -40.69 14.02 -4.57
CA SER A 216 -40.28 15.29 -5.18
C SER A 216 -40.92 15.55 -6.55
N LEU A 217 -41.33 14.51 -7.29
CA LEU A 217 -42.06 14.65 -8.56
C LEU A 217 -43.53 15.02 -8.33
N ASP A 218 -44.17 14.36 -7.35
CA ASP A 218 -45.57 14.63 -6.98
C ASP A 218 -45.76 16.06 -6.42
N ARG A 219 -44.70 16.62 -5.81
CA ARG A 219 -44.65 18.01 -5.36
C ARG A 219 -44.51 19.00 -6.54
N LEU A 220 -43.75 18.65 -7.58
CA LEU A 220 -43.58 19.49 -8.77
C LEU A 220 -44.86 19.56 -9.61
N GLU A 221 -45.59 18.45 -9.72
CA GLU A 221 -46.89 18.38 -10.40
C GLU A 221 -47.96 19.19 -9.65
N LYS A 222 -48.02 19.05 -8.31
CA LYS A 222 -48.90 19.88 -7.46
C LYS A 222 -48.59 21.38 -7.55
N ILE A 223 -47.31 21.76 -7.61
CA ILE A 223 -46.92 23.17 -7.78
C ILE A 223 -47.34 23.70 -9.17
N SER A 224 -47.27 22.86 -10.20
CA SER A 224 -47.72 23.23 -11.56
C SER A 224 -49.23 23.49 -11.60
N ASP A 225 -50.04 22.62 -11.00
CA ASP A 225 -51.50 22.77 -10.92
C ASP A 225 -51.91 24.01 -10.11
N GLU A 226 -51.14 24.35 -9.08
CA GLU A 226 -51.37 25.51 -8.23
C GLU A 226 -51.00 26.82 -8.95
N ILE A 227 -49.91 26.83 -9.73
CA ILE A 227 -49.56 27.95 -10.62
C ILE A 227 -50.67 28.14 -11.67
N GLU A 228 -51.17 27.07 -12.28
CA GLU A 228 -52.23 27.17 -13.29
C GLU A 228 -53.54 27.72 -12.69
N ARG A 229 -53.93 27.26 -11.49
CA ARG A 229 -55.07 27.83 -10.74
C ARG A 229 -54.88 29.31 -10.42
N VAL A 230 -53.71 29.69 -9.89
CA VAL A 230 -53.41 31.08 -9.55
C VAL A 230 -53.43 31.96 -10.80
N THR A 231 -52.99 31.44 -11.95
CA THR A 231 -53.02 32.16 -13.24
C THR A 231 -54.45 32.36 -13.74
N VAL A 232 -55.33 31.36 -13.58
CA VAL A 232 -56.76 31.45 -13.91
C VAL A 232 -57.49 32.41 -12.98
N GLU A 233 -57.20 32.38 -11.68
CA GLU A 233 -57.78 33.30 -10.69
C GLU A 233 -57.29 34.74 -10.90
N LEU A 234 -56.02 34.96 -11.23
CA LEU A 234 -55.51 36.27 -11.66
C LEU A 234 -56.20 36.78 -12.93
N ARG A 235 -56.46 35.90 -13.90
CA ARG A 235 -57.18 36.23 -15.15
C ARG A 235 -58.63 36.66 -14.86
N LYS A 236 -59.30 36.02 -13.91
CA LYS A 236 -60.63 36.42 -13.43
C LYS A 236 -60.60 37.72 -12.61
N ALA A 237 -59.63 37.86 -11.72
CA ALA A 237 -59.48 39.02 -10.82
C ALA A 237 -59.20 40.33 -11.58
N MET A 238 -58.49 40.26 -12.72
CA MET A 238 -58.21 41.43 -13.55
C MET A 238 -59.42 41.93 -14.36
N ARG A 239 -60.59 41.27 -14.34
CA ARG A 239 -61.79 41.63 -15.13
C ARG A 239 -61.40 42.03 -16.56
N ILE A 240 -60.64 41.17 -17.25
CA ILE A 240 -60.06 41.48 -18.57
C ILE A 240 -61.13 41.93 -19.55
N ASP A 241 -62.34 41.39 -19.46
CA ASP A 241 -63.48 41.77 -20.31
C ASP A 241 -63.95 43.23 -20.06
N GLU A 242 -63.88 43.72 -18.82
CA GLU A 242 -64.21 45.12 -18.51
C GLU A 242 -63.05 46.07 -18.79
N VAL A 243 -61.81 45.59 -18.66
CA VAL A 243 -60.63 46.33 -19.10
C VAL A 243 -60.64 46.47 -20.62
N ILE A 244 -61.05 45.44 -21.37
CA ILE A 244 -61.24 45.52 -22.83
C ILE A 244 -62.36 46.50 -23.17
N VAL A 245 -63.50 46.49 -22.47
CA VAL A 245 -64.60 47.46 -22.70
C VAL A 245 -64.18 48.90 -22.34
N ALA A 246 -63.38 49.10 -21.29
CA ALA A 246 -62.83 50.41 -20.91
C ALA A 246 -61.72 50.89 -21.87
N ILE A 247 -60.91 49.97 -22.39
CA ILE A 247 -59.92 50.21 -23.44
C ILE A 247 -60.63 50.54 -24.76
N ASP A 248 -61.70 49.85 -25.15
CA ASP A 248 -62.47 50.14 -26.36
C ASP A 248 -63.16 51.52 -26.29
N LYS A 249 -63.68 51.89 -25.12
CA LYS A 249 -64.22 53.24 -24.85
C LYS A 249 -63.17 54.35 -24.90
N SER A 250 -61.93 54.07 -24.49
CA SER A 250 -60.82 55.03 -24.52
C SER A 250 -60.06 55.03 -25.84
N LEU A 251 -60.08 53.93 -26.60
CA LEU A 251 -59.55 53.82 -27.96
C LEU A 251 -60.30 54.68 -28.98
N ASN A 252 -61.53 55.12 -28.68
CA ASN A 252 -62.22 56.13 -29.49
C ASN A 252 -61.59 57.55 -29.41
N ILE A 253 -60.61 57.77 -28.52
CA ILE A 253 -59.97 59.07 -28.26
C ILE A 253 -58.55 59.15 -28.86
N PHE A 254 -57.93 58.02 -29.22
CA PHE A 254 -56.56 57.96 -29.74
C PHE A 254 -56.48 58.24 -31.24
N SER A 255 -55.44 58.98 -31.67
CA SER A 255 -55.13 59.18 -33.10
C SER A 255 -54.77 57.86 -33.80
N GLN A 256 -54.98 57.77 -35.12
CA GLN A 256 -54.72 56.56 -35.93
C GLN A 256 -53.31 55.98 -35.71
N GLN A 257 -52.30 56.84 -35.58
CA GLN A 257 -50.90 56.47 -35.35
C GLN A 257 -50.66 55.79 -33.99
N GLN A 258 -51.40 56.19 -32.95
CA GLN A 258 -51.30 55.56 -31.63
C GLN A 258 -51.96 54.18 -31.61
N LYS A 259 -53.04 53.99 -32.38
CA LYS A 259 -53.66 52.67 -32.57
C LYS A 259 -52.71 51.71 -33.29
N GLU A 260 -52.05 52.16 -34.36
CA GLU A 260 -51.04 51.36 -35.06
C GLU A 260 -49.85 50.98 -34.16
N ALA A 261 -49.35 51.93 -33.35
CA ALA A 261 -48.26 51.66 -32.41
C ALA A 261 -48.64 50.60 -31.35
N ILE A 262 -49.85 50.68 -30.79
CA ILE A 262 -50.37 49.68 -29.84
C ILE A 262 -50.53 48.31 -30.52
N THR A 263 -50.99 48.28 -31.78
CA THR A 263 -51.16 47.04 -32.54
C THR A 263 -49.82 46.37 -32.83
N LEU A 264 -48.79 47.17 -33.17
CA LEU A 264 -47.42 46.69 -33.36
C LEU A 264 -46.82 46.16 -32.06
N LEU A 265 -46.99 46.87 -30.95
CA LEU A 265 -46.56 46.41 -29.62
C LEU A 265 -47.24 45.10 -29.24
N HIS A 266 -48.55 45.00 -29.41
CA HIS A 266 -49.31 43.78 -29.12
C HIS A 266 -48.84 42.59 -29.98
N ARG A 267 -48.53 42.83 -31.26
CA ARG A 267 -47.98 41.81 -32.16
C ARG A 267 -46.57 41.38 -31.77
N SER A 268 -45.71 42.33 -31.39
CA SER A 268 -44.37 42.04 -30.88
C SER A 268 -44.44 41.20 -29.61
N LEU A 269 -45.24 41.64 -28.64
CA LEU A 269 -45.38 40.97 -27.35
C LEU A 269 -45.89 39.53 -27.50
N ASN A 270 -46.88 39.31 -28.37
CA ASN A 270 -47.36 37.96 -28.68
C ASN A 270 -46.30 37.09 -29.36
N THR A 271 -45.49 37.68 -30.23
CA THR A 271 -44.38 36.96 -30.90
C THR A 271 -43.33 36.53 -29.87
N ASP A 272 -42.98 37.42 -28.94
CA ASP A 272 -42.03 37.14 -27.87
C ASP A 272 -42.55 36.07 -26.89
N LEU A 273 -43.84 36.12 -26.54
CA LEU A 273 -44.51 35.10 -25.73
C LEU A 273 -44.49 33.72 -26.39
N VAL A 274 -44.76 33.63 -27.70
CA VAL A 274 -44.70 32.37 -28.46
C VAL A 274 -43.26 31.83 -28.50
N ASN A 275 -42.27 32.70 -28.71
CA ASN A 275 -40.85 32.32 -28.71
C ASN A 275 -40.41 31.80 -27.34
N LEU A 276 -40.83 32.46 -26.26
CA LEU A 276 -40.56 32.04 -24.89
C LEU A 276 -41.18 30.67 -24.60
N GLN A 277 -42.45 30.47 -24.98
CA GLN A 277 -43.14 29.19 -24.80
C GLN A 277 -42.44 28.05 -25.55
N LYS A 278 -41.99 28.31 -26.79
CA LYS A 278 -41.20 27.34 -27.57
C LYS A 278 -39.85 27.02 -26.91
N ALA A 279 -39.16 28.02 -26.36
CA ALA A 279 -37.90 27.83 -25.65
C ALA A 279 -38.10 26.97 -24.39
N ILE A 280 -39.18 27.20 -23.64
CA ILE A 280 -39.55 26.40 -22.46
C ILE A 280 -39.83 24.95 -22.85
N SER A 281 -40.61 24.71 -23.91
CA SER A 281 -40.90 23.34 -24.39
C SER A 281 -39.62 22.61 -24.84
N ASN A 282 -38.72 23.29 -25.55
CA ASN A 282 -37.43 22.71 -25.95
C ASN A 282 -36.56 22.36 -24.73
N LEU A 283 -36.54 23.23 -23.71
CA LEU A 283 -35.82 22.97 -22.46
C LEU A 283 -36.41 21.76 -21.72
N GLN A 284 -37.73 21.65 -21.63
CA GLN A 284 -38.40 20.51 -21.02
C GLN A 284 -38.07 19.20 -21.74
N GLU A 285 -38.09 19.21 -23.07
CA GLU A 285 -37.76 18.03 -23.87
C GLU A 285 -36.29 17.63 -23.70
N SER A 286 -35.38 18.61 -23.69
CA SER A 286 -33.95 18.36 -23.44
C SER A 286 -33.70 17.80 -22.04
N SER A 287 -34.41 18.32 -21.04
CA SER A 287 -34.33 17.84 -19.65
C SER A 287 -34.80 16.39 -19.53
N LYS A 288 -35.92 16.05 -20.19
CA LYS A 288 -36.45 14.68 -20.23
C LYS A 288 -35.44 13.71 -20.86
N ARG A 289 -34.85 14.06 -22.00
CA ARG A 289 -33.82 13.22 -22.65
C ARG A 289 -32.60 13.03 -21.75
N ASN A 290 -32.13 14.10 -21.12
CA ASN A 290 -30.99 14.01 -20.19
C ASN A 290 -31.31 13.09 -18.99
N LEU A 291 -32.54 13.14 -18.46
CA LEU A 291 -32.99 12.25 -17.39
C LEU A 291 -33.02 10.78 -17.83
N GLU A 292 -33.49 10.50 -19.06
CA GLU A 292 -33.47 9.16 -19.63
C GLU A 292 -32.04 8.63 -19.85
N ASP A 293 -31.12 9.48 -20.31
CA ASP A 293 -29.70 9.13 -20.47
C ASP A 293 -29.03 8.83 -19.11
N VAL A 294 -29.31 9.66 -18.08
CA VAL A 294 -28.84 9.42 -16.72
C VAL A 294 -29.39 8.10 -16.18
N ALA A 295 -30.66 7.78 -16.40
CA ALA A 295 -31.24 6.51 -15.99
C ALA A 295 -30.57 5.30 -16.67
N ARG A 296 -30.22 5.41 -17.95
CA ARG A 296 -29.45 4.36 -18.67
C ARG A 296 -28.05 4.19 -18.10
N ILE A 297 -27.37 5.27 -17.73
CA ILE A 297 -26.05 5.20 -17.10
C ILE A 297 -26.14 4.52 -15.74
N VAL A 298 -27.14 4.88 -14.92
CA VAL A 298 -27.35 4.28 -13.59
C VAL A 298 -27.61 2.78 -13.70
N THR A 299 -28.49 2.35 -14.59
CA THR A 299 -28.78 0.92 -14.83
C THR A 299 -27.55 0.15 -15.34
N THR A 300 -26.73 0.77 -16.18
CA THR A 300 -25.45 0.18 -16.63
C THR A 300 -24.45 0.04 -15.46
N LEU A 301 -24.42 1.04 -14.57
CA LEU A 301 -23.58 1.03 -13.39
C LEU A 301 -24.02 -0.05 -12.39
N GLU A 302 -25.33 -0.18 -12.15
CA GLU A 302 -25.91 -1.24 -11.29
C GLU A 302 -25.53 -2.64 -11.80
N ARG A 303 -25.62 -2.86 -13.12
CA ARG A 303 -25.20 -4.13 -13.73
C ARG A 303 -23.70 -4.37 -13.53
N SER A 304 -22.88 -3.34 -13.71
CA SER A 304 -21.42 -3.44 -13.54
C SER A 304 -21.06 -3.75 -12.09
N ILE A 305 -21.71 -3.11 -11.12
CA ILE A 305 -21.52 -3.38 -9.68
C ILE A 305 -21.93 -4.83 -9.35
N SER A 306 -23.02 -5.32 -9.92
CA SER A 306 -23.47 -6.71 -9.73
C SER A 306 -22.44 -7.72 -10.23
N GLU A 307 -21.87 -7.50 -11.42
CA GLU A 307 -20.81 -8.37 -11.96
C GLU A 307 -19.51 -8.30 -11.13
N ILE A 308 -19.14 -7.11 -10.63
CA ILE A 308 -18.01 -6.95 -9.70
C ILE A 308 -18.25 -7.75 -8.41
N ASN A 309 -19.45 -7.66 -7.82
CA ASN A 309 -19.77 -8.40 -6.60
C ASN A 309 -19.70 -9.93 -6.83
N LYS A 310 -20.18 -10.43 -7.97
CA LYS A 310 -20.02 -11.85 -8.33
C LYS A 310 -18.56 -12.25 -8.44
N SER A 311 -17.75 -11.43 -9.13
CA SER A 311 -16.32 -11.68 -9.27
C SER A 311 -15.59 -11.69 -7.93
N GLN A 312 -15.92 -10.75 -7.03
CA GLN A 312 -15.36 -10.70 -5.69
C GLN A 312 -15.69 -11.98 -4.89
N ASN A 313 -16.93 -12.45 -4.94
CA ASN A 313 -17.32 -13.68 -4.24
C ASN A 313 -16.54 -14.90 -4.76
N LEU A 314 -16.39 -15.04 -6.08
CA LEU A 314 -15.58 -16.11 -6.67
C LEU A 314 -14.11 -16.07 -6.23
N ILE A 315 -13.53 -14.87 -6.16
CA ILE A 315 -12.15 -14.69 -5.67
C ILE A 315 -12.05 -15.08 -4.19
N VAL A 316 -13.01 -14.66 -3.35
CA VAL A 316 -13.04 -14.99 -1.93
C VAL A 316 -13.14 -16.51 -1.73
N ASP A 317 -13.99 -17.19 -2.49
CA ASP A 317 -14.13 -18.64 -2.44
C ASP A 317 -12.83 -19.36 -2.82
N GLU A 318 -12.17 -18.92 -3.90
CA GLU A 318 -10.92 -19.53 -4.36
C GLU A 318 -9.76 -19.29 -3.37
N ILE A 319 -9.67 -18.07 -2.80
CA ILE A 319 -8.69 -17.77 -1.74
C ILE A 319 -8.94 -18.65 -0.53
N THR A 320 -10.19 -18.77 -0.08
CA THR A 320 -10.57 -19.58 1.09
C THR A 320 -10.20 -21.04 0.88
N LYS A 321 -10.50 -21.59 -0.31
CA LYS A 321 -10.14 -22.96 -0.68
C LYS A 321 -8.63 -23.19 -0.67
N ASN A 322 -7.86 -22.26 -1.23
CA ASN A 322 -6.40 -22.34 -1.26
C ASN A 322 -5.79 -22.24 0.15
N LEU A 323 -6.29 -21.32 0.99
CA LEU A 323 -5.83 -21.18 2.38
C LEU A 323 -6.11 -22.43 3.20
N ASN A 324 -7.29 -23.04 3.04
CA ASN A 324 -7.63 -24.30 3.70
C ASN A 324 -6.72 -25.44 3.24
N SER A 325 -6.40 -25.51 1.94
CA SER A 325 -5.46 -26.51 1.40
C SER A 325 -4.06 -26.34 1.97
N ILE A 326 -3.53 -25.11 1.97
CA ILE A 326 -2.22 -24.77 2.55
C ILE A 326 -2.19 -25.08 4.05
N GLY A 327 -3.24 -24.71 4.78
CA GLY A 327 -3.38 -25.00 6.21
C GLY A 327 -3.32 -26.50 6.49
N GLY A 328 -4.06 -27.31 5.73
CA GLY A 328 -4.03 -28.78 5.87
C GLY A 328 -2.67 -29.39 5.52
N GLN A 329 -2.02 -28.91 4.45
CA GLN A 329 -0.67 -29.36 4.08
C GLN A 329 0.36 -28.99 5.14
N PHE A 330 0.29 -27.76 5.67
CA PHE A 330 1.17 -27.29 6.73
C PHE A 330 0.99 -28.12 8.01
N GLU A 331 -0.25 -28.37 8.42
CA GLU A 331 -0.56 -29.20 9.59
C GLU A 331 -0.04 -30.63 9.43
N SER A 332 -0.29 -31.25 8.28
CA SER A 332 0.19 -32.61 7.97
C SER A 332 1.72 -32.70 7.97
N THR A 333 2.38 -31.74 7.30
CA THR A 333 3.84 -31.69 7.19
C THR A 333 4.48 -31.46 8.56
N THR A 334 3.93 -30.52 9.34
CA THR A 334 4.41 -30.21 10.69
C THR A 334 4.24 -31.41 11.61
N ARG A 335 3.09 -32.11 11.55
CA ARG A 335 2.86 -33.33 12.34
C ARG A 335 3.88 -34.41 12.03
N LYS A 336 4.12 -34.68 10.74
CA LYS A 336 5.10 -35.68 10.30
C LYS A 336 6.53 -35.32 10.76
N MET A 337 6.92 -34.06 10.62
CA MET A 337 8.24 -33.59 11.08
C MET A 337 8.39 -33.72 12.60
N LEU A 338 7.34 -33.43 13.37
CA LEU A 338 7.36 -33.57 14.83
C LEU A 338 7.51 -35.04 15.25
N GLU A 339 6.87 -35.95 14.51
CA GLU A 339 6.97 -37.40 14.73
C GLU A 339 8.38 -37.91 14.40
N ASP A 340 8.96 -37.47 13.29
CA ASP A 340 10.35 -37.78 12.92
C ASP A 340 11.34 -37.26 13.98
N LEU A 341 11.16 -36.03 14.48
CA LEU A 341 11.98 -35.47 15.56
C LEU A 341 11.85 -36.26 16.86
N ARG A 342 10.63 -36.73 17.19
CA ARG A 342 10.40 -37.56 18.38
C ARG A 342 11.12 -38.90 18.26
N ASN A 343 11.06 -39.52 17.08
CA ASN A 343 11.78 -40.76 16.80
C ASN A 343 13.31 -40.56 16.92
N LEU A 344 13.84 -39.48 16.34
CA LEU A 344 15.26 -39.15 16.42
C LEU A 344 15.71 -38.91 17.87
N THR A 345 14.90 -38.19 18.64
CA THR A 345 15.18 -37.92 20.07
C THR A 345 15.21 -39.21 20.88
N SER A 346 14.29 -40.13 20.63
CA SER A 346 14.28 -41.45 21.27
C SER A 346 15.52 -42.29 20.93
N CYS A 347 15.95 -42.27 19.66
CA CYS A 347 17.19 -42.93 19.26
C CYS A 347 18.42 -42.31 19.95
N TYR A 348 18.48 -40.98 20.06
CA TYR A 348 19.56 -40.29 20.75
C TYR A 348 19.59 -40.61 22.25
N GLU A 349 18.43 -40.65 22.91
CA GLU A 349 18.32 -41.02 24.32
C GLU A 349 18.82 -42.46 24.56
N SER A 350 18.43 -43.40 23.70
CA SER A 350 18.90 -44.79 23.75
C SER A 350 20.42 -44.89 23.56
N ALA A 351 20.96 -44.21 22.55
CA ALA A 351 22.40 -44.18 22.28
C ALA A 351 23.18 -43.53 23.44
N SER A 352 22.67 -42.43 24.00
CA SER A 352 23.28 -41.78 25.16
C SER A 352 23.31 -42.71 26.37
N LYS A 353 22.23 -43.49 26.59
CA LYS A 353 22.16 -44.46 27.69
C LYS A 353 23.20 -45.57 27.52
N ASP A 354 23.35 -46.09 26.30
CA ASP A 354 24.36 -47.10 25.96
C ASP A 354 25.81 -46.58 26.13
N VAL A 355 26.05 -45.31 25.80
CA VAL A 355 27.34 -44.66 26.08
C VAL A 355 27.59 -44.54 27.58
N CYS A 356 26.60 -44.10 28.37
CA CYS A 356 26.73 -44.01 29.83
C CYS A 356 27.06 -45.37 30.45
N THR A 357 26.37 -46.45 30.04
CA THR A 357 26.65 -47.80 30.55
C THR A 357 28.07 -48.25 30.21
N LYS A 358 28.54 -48.02 28.98
CA LYS A 358 29.92 -48.35 28.58
C LYS A 358 30.97 -47.54 29.35
N VAL A 359 30.70 -46.28 29.65
CA VAL A 359 31.58 -45.44 30.48
C VAL A 359 31.66 -45.98 31.91
N ASP A 360 30.54 -46.39 32.50
CA ASP A 360 30.50 -46.97 33.84
C ASP A 360 31.22 -48.32 33.91
N GLU A 361 31.02 -49.19 32.92
CA GLU A 361 31.77 -50.44 32.77
C GLU A 361 33.29 -50.17 32.71
N ASN A 362 33.71 -49.21 31.89
CA ASN A 362 35.13 -48.86 31.75
C ASN A 362 35.70 -48.26 33.05
N ARG A 363 34.91 -47.48 33.79
CA ARG A 363 35.27 -46.99 35.12
C ARG A 363 35.49 -48.13 36.11
N GLN A 364 34.64 -49.15 36.08
CA GLN A 364 34.78 -50.35 36.93
C GLN A 364 36.00 -51.20 36.56
N ILE A 365 36.30 -51.32 35.25
CA ILE A 365 37.54 -51.98 34.79
C ILE A 365 38.76 -51.21 35.30
N THR A 366 38.75 -49.88 35.17
CA THR A 366 39.86 -49.02 35.62
C THR A 366 40.08 -49.12 37.13
N SER A 367 39.03 -49.16 37.95
CA SER A 367 39.17 -49.34 39.41
C SER A 367 39.72 -50.71 39.77
N SER A 368 39.32 -51.75 39.05
CA SER A 368 39.84 -53.11 39.22
C SER A 368 41.33 -53.19 38.85
N LEU A 369 41.74 -52.56 37.74
CA LEU A 369 43.14 -52.46 37.34
C LEU A 369 43.99 -51.69 38.35
N LEU A 370 43.48 -50.59 38.92
CA LEU A 370 44.15 -49.86 39.99
C LEU A 370 44.37 -50.73 41.24
N LYS A 371 43.37 -51.55 41.61
CA LYS A 371 43.48 -52.49 42.73
C LYS A 371 44.57 -53.53 42.46
N VAL A 372 44.55 -54.16 41.28
CA VAL A 372 45.58 -55.13 40.86
C VAL A 372 46.96 -54.49 40.84
N GLY A 373 47.09 -53.26 40.33
CA GLY A 373 48.35 -52.51 40.36
C GLY A 373 48.85 -52.25 41.78
N GLY A 374 47.96 -51.92 42.71
CA GLY A 374 48.27 -51.77 44.14
C GLY A 374 48.74 -53.07 44.79
N GLU A 375 48.03 -54.18 44.57
CA GLU A 375 48.40 -55.50 45.05
C GLU A 375 49.75 -55.95 44.48
N THR A 376 49.97 -55.72 43.18
CA THR A 376 51.24 -56.02 42.50
C THR A 376 52.38 -55.21 43.10
N LYS A 377 52.17 -53.92 43.39
CA LYS A 377 53.16 -53.06 44.04
C LYS A 377 53.55 -53.58 45.43
N ILE A 378 52.56 -53.99 46.23
CA ILE A 378 52.79 -54.59 47.57
C ILE A 378 53.56 -55.91 47.43
N GLY A 379 53.19 -56.75 46.46
CA GLY A 379 53.89 -58.00 46.17
C GLY A 379 55.37 -57.77 45.80
N ILE A 380 55.65 -56.83 44.91
CA ILE A 380 57.02 -56.44 44.52
C ILE A 380 57.81 -55.93 45.73
N GLN A 381 57.21 -55.08 46.58
CA GLN A 381 57.87 -54.60 47.80
C GLN A 381 58.19 -55.75 48.76
N THR A 382 57.25 -56.69 48.93
CA THR A 382 57.45 -57.86 49.81
C THR A 382 58.56 -58.76 49.29
N ILE A 383 58.62 -58.98 47.97
CA ILE A 383 59.72 -59.73 47.33
C ILE A 383 61.05 -58.99 47.55
N ASN A 384 61.08 -57.68 47.33
CA ASN A 384 62.27 -56.87 47.53
C ASN A 384 62.78 -56.96 48.98
N ASP A 385 61.90 -56.80 49.97
CA ASP A 385 62.24 -56.92 51.39
C ASP A 385 62.75 -58.33 51.75
N SER A 386 62.15 -59.36 51.15
CA SER A 386 62.56 -60.76 51.35
C SER A 386 63.95 -61.02 50.76
N LEU A 387 64.23 -60.50 49.56
CA LEU A 387 65.56 -60.56 48.95
C LEU A 387 66.59 -59.81 49.80
N LEU A 388 66.25 -58.62 50.31
CA LEU A 388 67.12 -57.82 51.16
C LEU A 388 67.48 -58.58 52.45
N LYS A 389 66.49 -59.20 53.10
CA LYS A 389 66.71 -60.09 54.26
C LYS A 389 67.60 -61.29 53.91
N PHE A 390 67.38 -61.91 52.75
CA PHE A 390 68.21 -63.03 52.29
C PHE A 390 69.68 -62.59 52.11
N PHE A 391 69.93 -61.47 51.44
CA PHE A 391 71.28 -60.94 51.24
C PHE A 391 71.97 -60.57 52.56
N LEU A 392 71.26 -59.95 53.50
CA LEU A 392 71.79 -59.66 54.84
C LEU A 392 72.18 -60.95 55.59
N ASN A 393 71.35 -62.00 55.49
CA ASN A 393 71.65 -63.27 56.14
C ASN A 393 72.87 -63.96 55.50
N GLN A 394 73.01 -63.90 54.17
CA GLN A 394 74.20 -64.38 53.45
C GLN A 394 75.46 -63.62 53.90
N ASP A 395 75.40 -62.29 54.03
CA ASP A 395 76.52 -61.49 54.52
C ASP A 395 76.91 -61.88 55.97
N ILE A 396 75.93 -62.15 56.84
CA ILE A 396 76.19 -62.66 58.20
C ILE A 396 76.89 -64.03 58.14
N GLN A 397 76.44 -64.94 57.27
CA GLN A 397 77.07 -66.26 57.12
C GLN A 397 78.51 -66.14 56.61
N ILE A 398 78.75 -65.28 55.62
CA ILE A 398 80.10 -64.97 55.11
C ILE A 398 80.98 -64.40 56.23
N LYS A 399 80.47 -63.46 57.03
CA LYS A 399 81.21 -62.91 58.19
C LYS A 399 81.53 -63.99 59.24
N LYS A 400 80.61 -64.92 59.51
CA LYS A 400 80.86 -66.07 60.40
C LYS A 400 81.94 -66.99 59.84
N LEU A 401 81.88 -67.31 58.54
CA LEU A 401 82.89 -68.11 57.86
C LEU A 401 84.27 -67.44 57.93
N ASN A 402 84.34 -66.13 57.66
CA ASN A 402 85.59 -65.36 57.77
C ASN A 402 86.16 -65.37 59.19
N LYS A 403 85.31 -65.25 60.22
CA LYS A 403 85.74 -65.40 61.62
C LYS A 403 86.27 -66.81 61.90
N PHE A 404 85.61 -67.84 61.38
CA PHE A 404 86.06 -69.23 61.55
C PHE A 404 87.41 -69.47 60.87
N ILE A 405 87.61 -68.96 59.64
CA ILE A 405 88.88 -68.99 58.92
C ILE A 405 89.98 -68.27 59.72
N LEU A 406 89.68 -67.10 60.31
CA LEU A 406 90.63 -66.37 61.14
C LEU A 406 91.04 -67.17 62.38
N ILE A 407 90.08 -67.77 63.09
CA ILE A 407 90.35 -68.62 64.26
C ILE A 407 91.21 -69.82 63.87
N MET A 408 90.87 -70.51 62.77
CA MET A 408 91.66 -71.62 62.25
C MET A 408 93.09 -71.19 61.87
N SER A 409 93.26 -70.01 61.29
CA SER A 409 94.57 -69.46 60.93
C SER A 409 95.41 -69.15 62.18
N ILE A 410 94.79 -68.62 63.24
CA ILE A 410 95.46 -68.38 64.54
C ILE A 410 95.87 -69.70 65.19
N MET A 411 94.97 -70.70 65.21
CA MET A 411 95.27 -72.04 65.72
C MET A 411 96.42 -72.69 64.97
N LEU A 412 96.41 -72.60 63.63
CA LEU A 412 97.48 -73.13 62.80
C LEU A 412 98.80 -72.40 63.04
N GLY A 413 98.76 -71.07 63.19
CA GLY A 413 99.92 -70.26 63.60
C GLY A 413 100.47 -70.62 64.98
N GLY A 414 99.59 -70.92 65.93
CA GLY A 414 99.97 -71.43 67.26
C GLY A 414 100.63 -72.80 67.18
N ILE A 415 100.10 -73.70 66.35
CA ILE A 415 100.68 -75.03 66.14
C ILE A 415 102.04 -74.93 65.46
N THR A 416 102.20 -74.09 64.43
CA THR A 416 103.48 -73.91 63.73
C THR A 416 104.53 -73.25 64.62
N THR A 417 104.17 -72.26 65.43
CA THR A 417 105.09 -71.64 66.41
C THR A 417 105.49 -72.62 67.51
N LEU A 418 104.58 -73.45 68.01
CA LEU A 418 104.90 -74.51 68.96
C LEU A 418 105.86 -75.55 68.35
N LEU A 419 105.64 -75.94 67.10
CA LEU A 419 106.52 -76.85 66.35
C LEU A 419 107.91 -76.26 66.14
N LEU A 420 108.00 -74.96 65.83
CA LEU A 420 109.26 -74.21 65.72
C LEU A 420 110.00 -74.13 67.06
N LEU A 421 109.27 -73.92 68.16
CA LEU A 421 109.83 -73.91 69.51
C LEU A 421 110.40 -75.29 69.89
N ILE A 422 109.68 -76.36 69.56
CA ILE A 422 110.14 -77.75 69.78
C ILE A 422 111.39 -78.06 68.93
N LEU A 423 111.49 -77.51 67.71
CA LEU A 423 112.66 -77.65 66.85
C LEU A 423 113.87 -76.84 67.34
N LEU A 424 113.66 -75.68 67.98
CA LEU A 424 114.72 -74.84 68.56
C LEU A 424 115.23 -75.34 69.93
N LEU A 425 114.41 -76.14 70.64
CA LEU A 425 114.76 -76.79 71.91
C LEU A 425 115.46 -78.15 71.73
N LYS A 426 115.76 -78.52 70.49
CA LYS A 426 116.43 -79.75 70.06
C LYS A 426 117.76 -79.40 69.42
#